data_AF-A0A853PV00-F1
#
_entry.id   AF-A0A853PV00-F1
#
_cell.length_a   1.000
_cell.length_b   1.000
_cell.length_c   1.000
_cell.angle_alpha   90.00
_cell.angle_beta   90.00
_cell.angle_gamma   90.00
#
_symmetry.space_group_name_H-M   'P 1'
#
loop_
_entity.id
_entity.type
_entity.pdbx_description
1 polymer ?
#
loop_
_entity_poly.entity_id
_entity_poly.type
_entity_poly.pdbx_seq_one_letter_code
_entity_poly.pdbx_strand_id
1 'polypeptide(L)'
;MQIAATENTIYTSPDASKIFCYTPSIIVTPTGRLIVSFDLGGEGVKSIEGHKSSRAGGSRFGQGKIFISDDNGQKWTFVQNFPFWHARLFTIGNSIYLIGHAGDICIMKSEDNGESWSDTYFLTHGEKWHSSACNVLFSNGNVYLAMEQRCRLNEVTGWDVAGLSPTLFRACVEDNLCLASSWSRSEKFIYKEVFDGAKLDFFGIPFYDCETNKPKEIATGINNAPLGWLEANVVKFVDKDHIWHTDLKEVFHLFLRAHTGGVNYAHLFKIEIQDDQNMIPSLEHTPSGQKISYIPFPGGHLKFFIIYDELTRFYWLVSNQATDSMRRVSSLSNIKRYGLPNNERHRLQLHFSRNCVDWCFAGMVACSTNELYSRNYPSAVIKGDDLHIVCRSADEHALNPQYNNMITHHIVSNFRQLIY
;
A
#
# COMPACT_ATOMS: atom_id res chain seq x y z
N MET A 1 20.15 -8.55 11.16
CA MET A 1 19.49 -9.51 12.07
C MET A 1 18.11 -9.82 11.50
N GLN A 2 17.77 -11.09 11.30
CA GLN A 2 16.40 -11.49 10.95
C GLN A 2 15.59 -11.57 12.25
N ILE A 3 14.44 -10.89 12.30
CA ILE A 3 13.65 -10.68 13.52
C ILE A 3 12.29 -11.38 13.51
N ALA A 4 11.85 -11.88 12.35
CA ALA A 4 10.64 -12.70 12.30
C ALA A 4 10.92 -14.10 12.89
N ALA A 5 10.04 -14.54 13.78
CA ALA A 5 10.10 -15.85 14.42
C ALA A 5 9.63 -16.97 13.47
N THR A 6 8.71 -16.67 12.55
CA THR A 6 8.08 -17.66 11.66
C THR A 6 7.83 -17.09 10.27
N GLU A 7 7.81 -17.95 9.25
CA GLU A 7 7.31 -17.69 7.90
C GLU A 7 6.35 -18.83 7.52
N ASN A 8 5.07 -18.51 7.28
CA ASN A 8 4.05 -19.46 6.87
C ASN A 8 3.48 -19.07 5.51
N THR A 9 3.25 -20.05 4.63
CA THR A 9 2.61 -19.80 3.33
C THR A 9 1.09 -19.83 3.48
N ILE A 10 0.42 -18.74 3.12
CA ILE A 10 -1.05 -18.65 3.08
C ILE A 10 -1.56 -19.24 1.77
N TYR A 11 -0.89 -18.89 0.66
CA TYR A 11 -1.32 -19.26 -0.67
C TYR A 11 -0.14 -19.38 -1.62
N THR A 12 -0.20 -20.39 -2.50
CA THR A 12 0.68 -20.55 -3.65
C THR A 12 -0.18 -20.63 -4.91
N SER A 13 0.19 -19.85 -5.93
CA SER A 13 -0.48 -19.81 -7.21
C SER A 13 -0.40 -21.18 -7.89
N PRO A 14 -1.52 -21.70 -8.43
CA PRO A 14 -1.52 -22.96 -9.17
C PRO A 14 -0.82 -22.87 -10.54
N ASP A 15 -0.61 -21.65 -11.05
CA ASP A 15 0.14 -21.39 -12.28
C ASP A 15 0.93 -20.07 -12.12
N ALA A 16 2.14 -20.18 -11.60
CA ALA A 16 3.02 -19.04 -11.34
C ALA A 16 3.45 -18.27 -12.61
N SER A 17 3.23 -18.83 -13.80
CA SER A 17 3.54 -18.16 -15.06
C SER A 17 2.43 -17.22 -15.55
N LYS A 18 1.19 -17.43 -15.09
CA LYS A 18 -0.01 -16.71 -15.59
C LYS A 18 -0.91 -16.12 -14.51
N ILE A 19 -0.77 -16.57 -13.26
CA ILE A 19 -1.59 -16.16 -12.13
C ILE A 19 -0.66 -15.65 -11.03
N PHE A 20 -0.82 -14.38 -10.70
CA PHE A 20 0.06 -13.65 -9.79
C PHE A 20 -0.70 -13.18 -8.56
N CYS A 21 -0.08 -13.31 -7.39
CA CYS A 21 -0.57 -12.76 -6.14
C CYS A 21 -0.26 -11.26 -6.09
N TYR A 22 -1.29 -10.46 -5.84
CA TYR A 22 -1.23 -9.01 -5.70
C TYR A 22 -1.33 -8.64 -4.22
N THR A 23 -1.77 -7.43 -3.89
CA THR A 23 -1.58 -6.85 -2.55
C THR A 23 -2.35 -7.61 -1.46
N PRO A 24 -1.67 -8.03 -0.37
CA PRO A 24 -2.35 -8.60 0.79
C PRO A 24 -2.73 -7.53 1.82
N SER A 25 -3.78 -7.82 2.58
CA SER A 25 -4.24 -7.09 3.77
C SER A 25 -4.45 -8.07 4.91
N ILE A 26 -4.19 -7.65 6.15
CA ILE A 26 -4.41 -8.46 7.36
C ILE A 26 -5.08 -7.62 8.44
N ILE A 27 -6.00 -8.24 9.18
CA ILE A 27 -6.58 -7.71 10.42
C ILE A 27 -6.62 -8.80 11.49
N VAL A 28 -6.79 -8.38 12.74
CA VAL A 28 -7.22 -9.21 13.86
C VAL A 28 -8.61 -8.77 14.28
N THR A 29 -9.54 -9.72 14.45
CA THR A 29 -10.91 -9.42 14.89
C THR A 29 -10.98 -9.32 16.42
N PRO A 30 -12.08 -8.81 17.01
CA PRO A 30 -12.26 -8.81 18.46
C PRO A 30 -12.16 -10.19 19.12
N THR A 31 -12.41 -11.27 18.38
CA THR A 31 -12.27 -12.65 18.90
C THR A 31 -10.83 -13.16 18.85
N GLY A 32 -9.87 -12.38 18.35
CA GLY A 32 -8.47 -12.77 18.16
C GLY A 32 -8.19 -13.56 16.88
N ARG A 33 -9.20 -13.77 16.02
CA ARG A 33 -9.06 -14.41 14.71
C ARG A 33 -8.28 -13.50 13.76
N LEU A 34 -7.39 -14.08 12.97
CA LEU A 34 -6.73 -13.37 11.87
C LEU A 34 -7.52 -13.55 10.59
N ILE A 35 -7.66 -12.48 9.82
CA ILE A 35 -8.24 -12.51 8.47
C ILE A 35 -7.25 -11.90 7.51
N VAL A 36 -7.00 -12.60 6.41
CA VAL A 36 -6.17 -12.13 5.31
C VAL A 36 -6.98 -12.09 4.04
N SER A 37 -6.84 -10.98 3.31
CA SER A 37 -7.34 -10.87 1.94
C SER A 37 -6.22 -10.51 0.98
N PHE A 38 -6.29 -11.00 -0.25
CA PHE A 38 -5.44 -10.54 -1.35
C PHE A 38 -6.16 -10.77 -2.68
N ASP A 39 -5.62 -10.26 -3.77
CA ASP A 39 -6.18 -10.48 -5.11
C ASP A 39 -5.21 -11.21 -6.05
N LEU A 40 -5.79 -11.91 -7.03
CA LEU A 40 -5.09 -12.53 -8.14
C LEU A 40 -5.22 -11.66 -9.39
N GLY A 41 -4.10 -11.52 -10.09
CA GLY A 41 -4.01 -10.90 -11.42
C GLY A 41 -3.28 -11.80 -12.42
N GLY A 42 -3.20 -11.36 -13.66
CA GLY A 42 -2.56 -12.10 -14.76
C GLY A 42 -3.57 -12.69 -15.75
N GLU A 43 -3.07 -13.15 -16.90
CA GLU A 43 -3.90 -13.65 -17.99
C GLU A 43 -4.64 -14.95 -17.63
N GLY A 44 -4.07 -15.76 -16.72
CA GLY A 44 -4.66 -17.03 -16.29
C GLY A 44 -5.92 -16.86 -15.42
N VAL A 45 -6.13 -15.68 -14.82
CA VAL A 45 -7.29 -15.41 -13.94
C VAL A 45 -8.62 -15.49 -14.69
N LYS A 46 -8.62 -15.28 -16.01
CA LYS A 46 -9.83 -15.47 -16.84
C LYS A 46 -10.36 -16.90 -16.77
N SER A 47 -9.46 -17.88 -16.64
CA SER A 47 -9.79 -19.31 -16.78
C SER A 47 -10.04 -20.03 -15.46
N ILE A 48 -9.70 -19.43 -14.31
CA ILE A 48 -10.01 -20.03 -12.99
C ILE A 48 -11.48 -19.82 -12.63
N GLU A 49 -12.05 -20.69 -11.81
CA GLU A 49 -13.46 -20.59 -11.36
C GLU A 49 -13.67 -19.50 -10.29
N GLY A 50 -14.93 -19.25 -9.92
CA GLY A 50 -15.32 -18.34 -8.84
C GLY A 50 -15.48 -16.86 -9.24
N HIS A 51 -16.00 -16.07 -8.30
CA HIS A 51 -16.32 -14.66 -8.50
C HIS A 51 -15.07 -13.86 -8.89
N LYS A 52 -15.20 -13.03 -9.92
CA LYS A 52 -14.11 -12.19 -10.46
C LYS A 52 -14.72 -10.99 -11.19
N SER A 53 -13.97 -9.90 -11.29
CA SER A 53 -14.33 -8.78 -12.16
C SER A 53 -13.34 -8.65 -13.32
N SER A 54 -13.73 -7.83 -14.30
CA SER A 54 -12.88 -7.48 -15.43
C SER A 54 -12.74 -5.96 -15.56
N ARG A 55 -11.58 -5.51 -16.04
CA ARG A 55 -11.30 -4.11 -16.36
C ARG A 55 -10.63 -4.01 -17.74
N ALA A 56 -10.44 -2.77 -18.20
CA ALA A 56 -9.84 -2.47 -19.50
C ALA A 56 -10.54 -3.22 -20.66
N GLY A 57 -11.87 -3.07 -20.75
CA GLY A 57 -12.68 -3.70 -21.81
C GLY A 57 -12.70 -5.23 -21.75
N GLY A 58 -12.56 -5.83 -20.57
CA GLY A 58 -12.57 -7.29 -20.42
C GLY A 58 -11.23 -7.97 -20.68
N SER A 59 -10.14 -7.22 -20.83
CA SER A 59 -8.80 -7.77 -21.08
C SER A 59 -8.03 -8.14 -19.82
N ARG A 60 -8.42 -7.63 -18.63
CA ARG A 60 -7.75 -7.91 -17.36
C ARG A 60 -8.75 -8.37 -16.32
N PHE A 61 -8.48 -9.51 -15.69
CA PHE A 61 -9.34 -10.12 -14.67
C PHE A 61 -8.72 -10.06 -13.28
N GLY A 62 -9.59 -10.01 -12.28
CA GLY A 62 -9.25 -9.87 -10.87
C GLY A 62 -10.12 -10.76 -10.02
N GLN A 63 -9.48 -11.54 -9.18
CA GLN A 63 -10.17 -12.37 -8.21
C GLN A 63 -9.54 -12.20 -6.85
N GLY A 64 -10.24 -11.52 -5.96
CA GLY A 64 -9.94 -11.48 -4.55
C GLY A 64 -10.12 -12.84 -3.87
N LYS A 65 -9.38 -13.07 -2.79
CA LYS A 65 -9.48 -14.25 -1.91
C LYS A 65 -9.44 -13.83 -0.45
N ILE A 66 -10.20 -14.53 0.38
CA ILE A 66 -10.24 -14.33 1.83
C ILE A 66 -9.87 -15.63 2.54
N PHE A 67 -9.00 -15.53 3.53
CA PHE A 67 -8.55 -16.61 4.38
C PHE A 67 -8.69 -16.22 5.86
N ILE A 68 -9.00 -17.19 6.71
CA ILE A 68 -9.10 -17.01 8.17
C ILE A 68 -8.13 -17.94 8.89
N SER A 69 -7.69 -17.54 10.08
CA SER A 69 -6.88 -18.35 10.97
C SER A 69 -7.25 -18.11 12.43
N ASP A 70 -7.52 -19.20 13.15
CA ASP A 70 -7.84 -19.22 14.58
C ASP A 70 -6.68 -19.73 15.46
N ASP A 71 -5.56 -20.14 14.85
CA ASP A 71 -4.39 -20.72 15.51
C ASP A 71 -3.13 -19.84 15.38
N ASN A 72 -3.35 -18.53 15.34
CA ASN A 72 -2.30 -17.51 15.24
C ASN A 72 -1.50 -17.51 13.92
N GLY A 73 -2.13 -17.93 12.82
CA GLY A 73 -1.53 -17.94 11.49
C GLY A 73 -0.72 -19.19 11.18
N GLN A 74 -0.88 -20.26 11.98
CA GLN A 74 -0.25 -21.56 11.70
C GLN A 74 -0.99 -22.29 10.57
N LYS A 75 -2.32 -22.21 10.53
CA LYS A 75 -3.16 -22.74 9.46
C LYS A 75 -4.11 -21.66 8.96
N TRP A 76 -4.36 -21.71 7.64
CA TRP A 76 -5.21 -20.76 6.94
C TRP A 76 -6.30 -21.53 6.20
N THR A 77 -7.56 -21.15 6.46
CA THR A 77 -8.74 -21.72 5.81
C THR A 77 -9.25 -20.73 4.78
N PHE A 78 -9.39 -21.17 3.53
CA PHE A 78 -10.04 -20.38 2.49
C PHE A 78 -11.53 -20.22 2.78
N VAL A 79 -12.04 -18.99 2.66
CA VAL A 79 -13.47 -18.68 2.86
C VAL A 79 -14.16 -18.49 1.51
N GLN A 80 -13.77 -17.46 0.76
CA GLN A 80 -14.45 -17.12 -0.48
C GLN A 80 -13.59 -16.29 -1.44
N ASN A 81 -14.08 -16.19 -2.69
CA ASN A 81 -13.56 -15.29 -3.70
C ASN A 81 -14.40 -14.00 -3.76
N PHE A 82 -13.80 -12.85 -4.11
CA PHE A 82 -14.53 -11.59 -4.32
C PHE A 82 -14.11 -10.87 -5.62
N PRO A 83 -14.99 -10.06 -6.24
CA PRO A 83 -14.80 -9.57 -7.61
C PRO A 83 -14.15 -8.18 -7.67
N PHE A 84 -13.09 -7.90 -6.92
CA PHE A 84 -12.35 -6.63 -7.04
C PHE A 84 -10.89 -6.76 -6.60
N TRP A 85 -10.10 -5.72 -6.87
CA TRP A 85 -8.66 -5.68 -6.63
C TRP A 85 -8.30 -4.75 -5.48
N HIS A 86 -7.07 -4.93 -5.01
CA HIS A 86 -6.35 -4.00 -4.15
C HIS A 86 -7.09 -3.66 -2.87
N ALA A 87 -7.75 -4.67 -2.32
CA ALA A 87 -8.65 -4.51 -1.20
C ALA A 87 -7.90 -4.46 0.13
N ARG A 88 -8.46 -3.70 1.08
CA ARG A 88 -8.00 -3.66 2.47
C ARG A 88 -9.13 -4.00 3.43
N LEU A 89 -8.76 -4.71 4.49
CA LEU A 89 -9.62 -5.10 5.59
C LEU A 89 -9.57 -4.04 6.70
N PHE A 90 -10.70 -3.82 7.38
CA PHE A 90 -10.77 -3.08 8.63
C PHE A 90 -12.00 -3.52 9.44
N THR A 91 -11.99 -3.25 10.74
CA THR A 91 -13.07 -3.65 11.67
C THR A 91 -13.70 -2.43 12.32
N ILE A 92 -15.02 -2.45 12.50
CA ILE A 92 -15.76 -1.50 13.32
C ILE A 92 -16.68 -2.30 14.23
N GLY A 93 -16.43 -2.27 15.54
CA GLY A 93 -17.08 -3.18 16.47
C GLY A 93 -16.84 -4.64 16.05
N ASN A 94 -17.91 -5.39 15.85
CA ASN A 94 -17.85 -6.79 15.39
C ASN A 94 -17.96 -6.92 13.86
N SER A 95 -18.28 -5.84 13.15
CA SER A 95 -18.40 -5.85 11.69
C SER A 95 -17.02 -5.74 11.05
N ILE A 96 -16.80 -6.52 10.01
CA ILE A 96 -15.57 -6.51 9.22
C ILE A 96 -15.91 -5.97 7.84
N TYR A 97 -15.11 -5.02 7.36
CA TYR A 97 -15.27 -4.42 6.03
C TYR A 97 -14.07 -4.75 5.16
N LEU A 98 -14.34 -4.91 3.86
CA LEU A 98 -13.35 -5.12 2.82
C LEU A 98 -13.64 -4.12 1.70
N ILE A 99 -12.74 -3.16 1.52
CA ILE A 99 -12.88 -2.08 0.52
C ILE A 99 -11.75 -2.13 -0.50
N GLY A 100 -12.09 -2.04 -1.79
CA GLY A 100 -11.15 -2.08 -2.91
C GLY A 100 -11.76 -1.45 -4.17
N HIS A 101 -11.35 -1.88 -5.36
CA HIS A 101 -11.92 -1.34 -6.60
C HIS A 101 -11.98 -2.36 -7.73
N ALA A 102 -12.97 -2.20 -8.61
CA ALA A 102 -13.10 -2.88 -9.89
C ALA A 102 -13.33 -1.84 -11.01
N GLY A 103 -12.49 -0.80 -11.03
CA GLY A 103 -12.78 0.43 -11.76
C GLY A 103 -13.39 1.44 -10.80
N ASP A 104 -14.64 1.20 -10.38
CA ASP A 104 -15.30 1.90 -9.27
C ASP A 104 -14.88 1.33 -7.91
N ILE A 105 -15.07 2.11 -6.84
CA ILE A 105 -14.83 1.66 -5.47
C ILE A 105 -15.90 0.64 -5.08
N CYS A 106 -15.45 -0.47 -4.53
CA CYS A 106 -16.27 -1.59 -4.08
C CYS A 106 -16.08 -1.81 -2.59
N ILE A 107 -17.15 -2.17 -1.88
CA ILE A 107 -17.10 -2.58 -0.47
C ILE A 107 -17.96 -3.82 -0.22
N MET A 108 -17.48 -4.71 0.63
CA MET A 108 -18.21 -5.84 1.20
C MET A 108 -18.10 -5.80 2.72
N LYS A 109 -19.01 -6.46 3.42
CA LYS A 109 -18.93 -6.62 4.87
C LYS A 109 -19.23 -8.04 5.33
N SER A 110 -18.71 -8.40 6.50
CA SER A 110 -19.02 -9.62 7.24
C SER A 110 -19.51 -9.24 8.64
N GLU A 111 -20.51 -9.96 9.13
CA GLU A 111 -21.13 -9.79 10.46
C GLU A 111 -20.96 -11.04 11.35
N ASP A 112 -20.24 -12.05 10.85
CA ASP A 112 -20.08 -13.37 11.45
C ASP A 112 -18.61 -13.75 11.60
N ASN A 113 -17.78 -12.76 11.96
CA ASN A 113 -16.35 -12.95 12.22
C ASN A 113 -15.58 -13.48 10.99
N GLY A 114 -16.02 -13.10 9.79
CA GLY A 114 -15.34 -13.41 8.52
C GLY A 114 -15.74 -14.73 7.88
N GLU A 115 -16.72 -15.46 8.43
CA GLU A 115 -17.18 -16.76 7.90
C GLU A 115 -17.99 -16.58 6.60
N SER A 116 -18.77 -15.50 6.48
CA SER A 116 -19.49 -15.14 5.27
C SER A 116 -19.47 -13.63 5.04
N TRP A 117 -19.76 -13.22 3.81
CA TRP A 117 -19.70 -11.83 3.39
C TRP A 117 -20.91 -11.47 2.54
N SER A 118 -21.30 -10.21 2.62
CA SER A 118 -22.36 -9.61 1.80
C SER A 118 -22.02 -9.65 0.30
N ASP A 119 -23.02 -9.33 -0.52
CA ASP A 119 -22.78 -8.90 -1.90
C ASP A 119 -21.85 -7.67 -1.96
N THR A 120 -21.35 -7.37 -3.17
CA THR A 120 -20.53 -6.19 -3.42
C THR A 120 -21.38 -4.95 -3.59
N TYR A 121 -21.11 -3.93 -2.77
CA TYR A 121 -21.69 -2.59 -2.91
C TYR A 121 -20.70 -1.68 -3.64
N PHE A 122 -21.22 -0.75 -4.45
CA PHE A 122 -20.42 0.24 -5.18
C PHE A 122 -20.55 1.61 -4.52
N LEU A 123 -19.42 2.23 -4.22
CA LEU A 123 -19.35 3.57 -3.60
C LEU A 123 -19.12 4.68 -4.62
N THR A 124 -18.76 4.33 -5.86
CA THR A 124 -18.64 5.26 -6.99
C THR A 124 -19.27 4.65 -8.24
N HIS A 125 -19.52 5.48 -9.26
CA HIS A 125 -20.08 5.04 -10.55
C HIS A 125 -19.36 5.68 -11.74
N GLY A 126 -18.85 4.85 -12.64
CA GLY A 126 -18.20 5.30 -13.87
C GLY A 126 -16.80 5.89 -13.66
N GLU A 127 -16.27 5.82 -12.44
CA GLU A 127 -14.95 6.33 -12.10
C GLU A 127 -13.87 5.26 -12.34
N LYS A 128 -12.60 5.66 -12.17
CA LYS A 128 -11.44 4.78 -12.30
C LYS A 128 -10.50 4.98 -11.13
N TRP A 129 -10.28 3.92 -10.39
CA TRP A 129 -9.49 3.94 -9.17
C TRP A 129 -8.23 3.09 -9.27
N HIS A 130 -7.29 3.44 -8.40
CA HIS A 130 -6.07 2.73 -8.07
C HIS A 130 -5.98 2.68 -6.53
N SER A 131 -5.33 1.65 -6.01
CA SER A 131 -5.04 1.54 -4.58
C SER A 131 -3.98 0.45 -4.34
N SER A 132 -3.61 0.27 -3.08
CA SER A 132 -3.03 -0.95 -2.51
C SER A 132 -3.66 -1.15 -1.13
N ALA A 133 -3.36 -2.26 -0.46
CA ALA A 133 -3.77 -2.47 0.92
C ALA A 133 -2.93 -1.62 1.88
N CYS A 134 -3.15 -0.30 1.90
CA CYS A 134 -2.53 0.63 2.84
C CYS A 134 -3.36 0.74 4.12
N ASN A 135 -2.86 1.45 5.12
CA ASN A 135 -3.48 1.51 6.43
C ASN A 135 -4.90 2.15 6.41
N VAL A 136 -5.61 1.96 7.52
CA VAL A 136 -6.89 2.59 7.84
C VAL A 136 -6.71 3.25 9.19
N LEU A 137 -7.19 4.48 9.33
CA LEU A 137 -7.03 5.29 10.53
C LEU A 137 -8.41 5.59 11.12
N PHE A 138 -8.55 5.49 12.44
CA PHE A 138 -9.75 5.88 13.16
C PHE A 138 -9.45 7.12 14.01
N SER A 139 -10.31 8.12 13.93
CA SER A 139 -10.19 9.35 14.71
C SER A 139 -11.56 9.99 14.87
N ASN A 140 -11.89 10.51 16.05
CA ASN A 140 -13.08 11.33 16.28
C ASN A 140 -14.38 10.72 15.71
N GLY A 141 -14.62 9.43 15.98
CA GLY A 141 -15.82 8.71 15.54
C GLY A 141 -15.90 8.43 14.03
N ASN A 142 -14.79 8.60 13.31
CA ASN A 142 -14.73 8.40 11.86
C ASN A 142 -13.65 7.41 11.47
N VAL A 143 -13.89 6.72 10.35
CA VAL A 143 -12.88 5.93 9.62
C VAL A 143 -12.31 6.77 8.49
N TYR A 144 -10.99 6.73 8.34
CA TYR A 144 -10.23 7.42 7.31
C TYR A 144 -9.35 6.45 6.53
N LEU A 145 -9.40 6.53 5.20
CA LEU A 145 -8.53 5.75 4.33
C LEU A 145 -8.27 6.50 3.02
N ALA A 146 -7.16 6.20 2.37
CA ALA A 146 -6.80 6.80 1.09
C ALA A 146 -6.90 5.81 -0.07
N MET A 147 -7.49 6.26 -1.18
CA MET A 147 -7.49 5.59 -2.47
C MET A 147 -7.12 6.60 -3.56
N GLU A 148 -6.56 6.18 -4.69
CA GLU A 148 -6.12 7.11 -5.74
C GLU A 148 -7.07 7.10 -6.93
N GLN A 149 -7.71 8.23 -7.22
CA GLN A 149 -8.51 8.39 -8.43
C GLN A 149 -7.60 8.62 -9.64
N ARG A 150 -7.91 8.01 -10.77
CA ARG A 150 -7.29 8.31 -12.07
C ARG A 150 -8.04 9.48 -12.71
N CYS A 151 -7.47 10.68 -12.66
CA CYS A 151 -8.17 11.90 -13.09
C CYS A 151 -7.86 12.33 -14.54
N ARG A 152 -6.81 11.78 -15.15
CA ARG A 152 -6.26 12.23 -16.44
C ARG A 152 -6.16 11.05 -17.41
N LEU A 153 -7.27 10.33 -17.53
CA LEU A 153 -7.38 9.16 -18.40
C LEU A 153 -6.98 9.56 -19.83
N ASN A 154 -6.10 8.76 -20.45
CA ASN A 154 -5.54 8.97 -21.79
C ASN A 154 -4.52 10.10 -21.94
N GLU A 155 -4.28 10.91 -20.89
CA GLU A 155 -3.19 11.90 -20.94
C GLU A 155 -1.84 11.29 -20.57
N VAL A 156 -1.84 10.23 -19.74
CA VAL A 156 -0.64 9.48 -19.36
C VAL A 156 -0.75 8.06 -19.92
N THR A 157 0.24 7.65 -20.69
CA THR A 157 0.32 6.29 -21.25
C THR A 157 1.19 5.39 -20.36
N GLY A 158 0.96 4.08 -20.43
CA GLY A 158 1.69 3.12 -19.62
C GLY A 158 1.27 3.15 -18.15
N TRP A 159 2.25 3.25 -17.23
CA TRP A 159 1.97 3.29 -15.80
C TRP A 159 1.68 4.72 -15.34
N ASP A 160 0.38 5.02 -15.26
CA ASP A 160 -0.15 6.32 -14.88
C ASP A 160 -0.06 6.56 -13.36
N VAL A 161 1.12 6.96 -12.89
CA VAL A 161 1.38 7.45 -11.51
C VAL A 161 1.36 8.99 -11.44
N ALA A 162 1.53 9.67 -12.57
CA ALA A 162 1.50 11.13 -12.67
C ALA A 162 0.08 11.72 -12.72
N GLY A 163 -0.92 10.94 -13.18
CA GLY A 163 -2.33 11.35 -13.27
C GLY A 163 -3.18 10.92 -12.08
N LEU A 164 -2.57 10.39 -11.01
CA LEU A 164 -3.24 9.96 -9.80
C LEU A 164 -3.54 11.14 -8.87
N SER A 165 -4.75 11.13 -8.33
CA SER A 165 -5.19 11.98 -7.21
C SER A 165 -5.46 11.10 -5.98
N PRO A 166 -4.53 11.03 -5.01
CA PRO A 166 -4.79 10.40 -3.74
C PRO A 166 -5.89 11.19 -3.01
N THR A 167 -6.94 10.47 -2.63
CA THR A 167 -8.16 11.02 -2.08
C THR A 167 -8.38 10.40 -0.71
N LEU A 168 -8.50 11.26 0.31
CA LEU A 168 -8.89 10.83 1.64
C LEU A 168 -10.40 10.65 1.67
N PHE A 169 -10.82 9.45 2.04
CA PHE A 169 -12.19 9.10 2.34
C PHE A 169 -12.42 9.18 3.84
N ARG A 170 -13.58 9.72 4.22
CA ARG A 170 -14.05 9.79 5.61
C ARG A 170 -15.50 9.31 5.67
N ALA A 171 -15.80 8.45 6.63
CA ALA A 171 -17.16 8.08 6.99
C ALA A 171 -17.31 7.93 8.52
N CYS A 172 -18.51 8.21 9.03
CA CYS A 172 -18.83 7.99 10.44
C CYS A 172 -18.87 6.49 10.72
N VAL A 173 -18.31 6.04 11.85
CA VAL A 173 -18.27 4.62 12.19
C VAL A 173 -19.65 4.04 12.53
N GLU A 174 -20.60 4.90 12.89
CA GLU A 174 -21.99 4.52 13.20
C GLU A 174 -22.88 4.46 11.95
N ASP A 175 -22.40 4.91 10.79
CA ASP A 175 -23.15 4.89 9.54
C ASP A 175 -23.09 3.51 8.86
N ASN A 176 -24.04 3.27 7.96
CA ASN A 176 -23.95 2.14 7.05
C ASN A 176 -22.91 2.39 5.94
N LEU A 177 -21.67 1.95 6.17
CA LEU A 177 -20.55 2.14 5.25
C LEU A 177 -20.72 1.47 3.87
N CYS A 178 -21.73 0.61 3.68
CA CYS A 178 -22.07 0.07 2.37
C CYS A 178 -22.83 1.07 1.48
N LEU A 179 -23.21 2.25 2.00
CA LEU A 179 -23.87 3.32 1.25
C LEU A 179 -22.86 4.38 0.80
N ALA A 180 -22.89 4.74 -0.48
CA ALA A 180 -22.05 5.82 -1.02
C ALA A 180 -22.26 7.15 -0.28
N SER A 181 -23.50 7.43 0.17
CA SER A 181 -23.85 8.66 0.89
C SER A 181 -23.22 8.79 2.28
N SER A 182 -22.71 7.69 2.86
CA SER A 182 -22.01 7.71 4.15
C SER A 182 -20.55 8.19 4.01
N TRP A 183 -20.04 8.30 2.78
CA TRP A 183 -18.66 8.65 2.51
C TRP A 183 -18.54 10.08 1.99
N SER A 184 -17.67 10.84 2.63
CA SER A 184 -17.13 12.10 2.12
C SER A 184 -15.71 11.88 1.59
N ARG A 185 -15.27 12.73 0.65
CA ARG A 185 -13.96 12.60 0.02
C ARG A 185 -13.27 13.95 -0.17
N SER A 186 -11.94 13.97 -0.11
CA SER A 186 -11.15 15.18 -0.32
C SER A 186 -11.25 15.70 -1.74
N GLU A 187 -10.91 16.98 -1.92
CA GLU A 187 -10.72 17.54 -3.25
C GLU A 187 -9.59 16.81 -4.01
N LYS A 188 -9.55 17.04 -5.33
CA LYS A 188 -8.53 16.45 -6.19
C LYS A 188 -7.18 17.10 -5.94
N PHE A 189 -6.15 16.28 -5.87
CA PHE A 189 -4.76 16.72 -5.75
C PHE A 189 -3.90 15.86 -6.67
N ILE A 190 -3.68 16.35 -7.89
CA ILE A 190 -3.13 15.56 -8.99
C ILE A 190 -1.64 15.88 -9.13
N TYR A 191 -0.79 14.85 -9.16
CA TYR A 191 0.67 15.03 -9.14
C TYR A 191 1.17 16.03 -10.21
N LYS A 192 0.76 15.82 -11.47
CA LYS A 192 1.16 16.67 -12.60
C LYS A 192 0.67 18.12 -12.56
N GLU A 193 -0.25 18.45 -11.66
CA GLU A 193 -0.73 19.82 -11.43
C GLU A 193 -0.03 20.50 -10.26
N VAL A 194 0.61 19.72 -9.38
CA VAL A 194 1.28 20.19 -8.18
C VAL A 194 2.77 20.41 -8.43
N PHE A 195 3.41 19.54 -9.22
CA PHE A 195 4.85 19.59 -9.49
C PHE A 195 5.18 19.99 -10.91
N ASP A 196 6.11 20.93 -11.01
CA ASP A 196 6.86 21.24 -12.22
C ASP A 196 8.24 20.57 -12.11
N GLY A 197 8.47 19.52 -12.90
CA GLY A 197 9.64 18.65 -12.81
C GLY A 197 10.99 19.36 -13.00
N ALA A 198 10.99 20.60 -13.50
CA ALA A 198 12.19 21.41 -13.73
C ALA A 198 12.81 22.04 -12.46
N LYS A 199 12.23 21.84 -11.27
CA LYS A 199 12.62 22.56 -10.03
C LYS A 199 13.29 21.70 -8.96
N LEU A 200 13.78 20.51 -9.30
CA LEU A 200 14.37 19.56 -8.34
C LEU A 200 15.89 19.40 -8.52
N ASP A 201 16.55 20.42 -9.08
CA ASP A 201 18.00 20.49 -9.14
C ASP A 201 18.59 20.35 -7.72
N PHE A 202 19.65 19.55 -7.61
CA PHE A 202 20.33 19.14 -6.37
C PHE A 202 19.63 18.06 -5.50
N PHE A 203 18.36 17.71 -5.75
CA PHE A 203 17.75 16.51 -5.15
C PHE A 203 18.06 15.23 -5.96
N GLY A 204 18.44 15.37 -7.23
CA GLY A 204 18.68 14.22 -8.12
C GLY A 204 17.38 13.51 -8.53
N ILE A 205 16.29 14.26 -8.65
CA ILE A 205 14.96 13.77 -9.08
C ILE A 205 14.57 14.49 -10.38
N PRO A 206 14.25 13.75 -11.45
CA PRO A 206 14.24 12.30 -11.55
C PRO A 206 15.67 11.72 -11.57
N PHE A 207 15.86 10.52 -11.01
CA PHE A 207 17.18 9.87 -10.97
C PHE A 207 17.61 9.33 -12.34
N TYR A 208 16.64 8.78 -13.09
CA TYR A 208 16.77 8.50 -14.51
C TYR A 208 15.89 9.46 -15.29
N ASP A 209 16.31 9.86 -16.48
CA ASP A 209 15.51 10.70 -17.35
C ASP A 209 14.08 10.13 -17.53
N CYS A 210 13.07 10.99 -17.58
CA CYS A 210 11.68 10.60 -17.75
C CYS A 210 10.92 11.65 -18.55
N GLU A 211 9.87 11.20 -19.24
CA GLU A 211 8.90 12.13 -19.83
C GLU A 211 7.74 12.38 -18.85
N THR A 212 6.98 13.45 -19.05
CA THR A 212 5.90 13.84 -18.15
C THR A 212 4.63 13.00 -18.30
N ASN A 213 4.47 12.30 -19.42
CA ASN A 213 3.20 11.66 -19.81
C ASN A 213 3.34 10.26 -20.42
N LYS A 214 4.55 9.74 -20.58
CA LYS A 214 4.77 8.38 -21.08
C LYS A 214 6.06 7.78 -20.55
N PRO A 215 6.21 6.45 -20.58
CA PRO A 215 7.46 5.80 -20.21
C PRO A 215 8.58 6.20 -21.19
N LYS A 216 9.77 6.43 -20.65
CA LYS A 216 11.00 6.66 -21.41
C LYS A 216 11.88 5.41 -21.33
N GLU A 217 12.35 4.91 -22.47
CA GLU A 217 13.28 3.78 -22.48
C GLU A 217 14.68 4.25 -22.04
N ILE A 218 15.22 3.63 -21.00
CA ILE A 218 16.55 3.93 -20.43
C ILE A 218 17.60 2.99 -20.99
N ALA A 219 17.22 1.74 -21.22
CA ALA A 219 17.98 0.71 -21.91
C ALA A 219 16.98 -0.27 -22.54
N THR A 220 17.45 -1.14 -23.44
CA THR A 220 16.59 -2.10 -24.16
C THR A 220 15.66 -2.86 -23.21
N GLY A 221 14.34 -2.63 -23.33
CA GLY A 221 13.31 -3.26 -22.52
C GLY A 221 13.15 -2.73 -21.09
N ILE A 222 13.94 -1.73 -20.69
CA ILE A 222 13.89 -1.10 -19.36
C ILE A 222 13.40 0.33 -19.50
N ASN A 223 12.20 0.57 -18.96
CA ASN A 223 11.51 1.85 -19.06
C ASN A 223 11.43 2.55 -17.70
N ASN A 224 11.57 3.86 -17.70
CA ASN A 224 11.24 4.72 -16.57
C ASN A 224 9.88 5.40 -16.83
N ALA A 225 8.92 5.18 -15.94
CA ALA A 225 7.63 5.87 -15.99
C ALA A 225 7.79 7.36 -15.59
N PRO A 226 6.82 8.23 -15.94
CA PRO A 226 6.78 9.59 -15.45
C PRO A 226 6.84 9.66 -13.93
N LEU A 227 7.41 10.74 -13.38
CA LEU A 227 7.35 11.00 -11.95
C LEU A 227 5.92 10.96 -11.42
N GLY A 228 5.74 10.46 -10.20
CA GLY A 228 4.42 10.42 -9.59
C GLY A 228 4.39 9.82 -8.20
N TRP A 229 3.17 9.76 -7.65
CA TRP A 229 2.87 9.20 -6.33
C TRP A 229 1.80 8.12 -6.40
N LEU A 230 1.76 7.23 -5.41
CA LEU A 230 0.72 6.20 -5.28
C LEU A 230 0.77 5.51 -3.91
N GLU A 231 -0.24 4.69 -3.62
CA GLU A 231 -0.25 3.74 -2.50
C GLU A 231 -0.19 4.47 -1.14
N ALA A 232 -1.08 5.43 -0.94
CA ALA A 232 -1.09 6.34 0.20
C ALA A 232 -1.40 5.66 1.54
N ASN A 233 -0.60 5.95 2.56
CA ASN A 233 -0.88 5.68 3.97
C ASN A 233 -1.32 6.99 4.66
N VAL A 234 -2.37 6.91 5.48
CA VAL A 234 -2.92 8.04 6.24
C VAL A 234 -2.27 8.10 7.62
N VAL A 235 -1.74 9.25 8.00
CA VAL A 235 -1.11 9.49 9.30
C VAL A 235 -1.77 10.71 9.95
N LYS A 236 -2.00 10.64 11.26
CA LYS A 236 -2.31 11.80 12.10
C LYS A 236 -1.19 11.93 13.11
N PHE A 237 -0.53 13.08 13.16
CA PHE A 237 0.48 13.35 14.18
C PHE A 237 -0.22 13.61 15.51
N VAL A 238 0.06 12.75 16.49
CA VAL A 238 -0.58 12.83 17.82
C VAL A 238 0.29 13.53 18.86
N ASP A 239 1.59 13.66 18.60
CA ASP A 239 2.51 14.38 19.46
C ASP A 239 2.30 15.88 19.29
N LYS A 240 1.97 16.56 20.39
CA LYS A 240 1.66 18.00 20.40
C LYS A 240 2.89 18.86 20.13
N ASP A 241 4.08 18.32 20.39
CA ASP A 241 5.34 19.00 20.13
C ASP A 241 5.84 18.76 18.69
N HIS A 242 5.11 17.97 17.90
CA HIS A 242 5.42 17.75 16.49
C HIS A 242 5.13 19.01 15.67
N ILE A 243 6.09 19.44 14.85
CA ILE A 243 5.98 20.71 14.09
C ILE A 243 4.81 20.77 13.09
N TRP A 244 4.31 19.61 12.66
CA TRP A 244 3.15 19.49 11.76
C TRP A 244 1.87 19.06 12.49
N HIS A 245 1.88 19.02 13.82
CA HIS A 245 0.69 18.86 14.62
C HIS A 245 0.00 20.22 14.83
N THR A 246 -1.34 20.19 14.92
CA THR A 246 -2.15 21.33 15.30
C THR A 246 -3.41 20.87 16.01
N ASP A 247 -3.80 21.58 17.08
CA ASP A 247 -5.07 21.40 17.78
C ASP A 247 -6.19 22.30 17.18
N LEU A 248 -5.85 23.18 16.23
CA LEU A 248 -6.79 24.17 15.68
C LEU A 248 -7.75 23.57 14.64
N LYS A 249 -7.29 22.56 13.90
CA LYS A 249 -8.00 21.90 12.81
C LYS A 249 -7.66 20.42 12.79
N GLU A 250 -8.55 19.61 12.25
CA GLU A 250 -8.19 18.22 11.96
C GLU A 250 -7.30 18.16 10.71
N VAL A 251 -6.06 17.72 10.90
CA VAL A 251 -5.09 17.56 9.83
C VAL A 251 -4.66 16.10 9.74
N PHE A 252 -4.67 15.57 8.52
CA PHE A 252 -4.13 14.28 8.17
C PHE A 252 -3.00 14.45 7.17
N HIS A 253 -2.02 13.57 7.22
CA HIS A 253 -0.89 13.53 6.31
C HIS A 253 -0.96 12.25 5.49
N LEU A 254 -0.78 12.38 4.17
CA LEU A 254 -0.66 11.24 3.29
C LEU A 254 0.82 11.00 2.97
N PHE A 255 1.29 9.82 3.33
CA PHE A 255 2.62 9.30 2.95
C PHE A 255 2.45 8.35 1.78
N LEU A 256 3.10 8.65 0.66
CA LEU A 256 2.93 7.89 -0.58
C LEU A 256 4.24 7.36 -1.10
N ARG A 257 4.16 6.23 -1.78
CA ARG A 257 5.27 5.75 -2.60
C ARG A 257 5.63 6.82 -3.62
N ALA A 258 6.92 7.14 -3.71
CA ALA A 258 7.42 8.09 -4.71
C ALA A 258 8.09 7.35 -5.87
N HIS A 259 7.57 7.54 -7.08
CA HIS A 259 8.23 7.06 -8.29
C HIS A 259 9.19 8.14 -8.79
N THR A 260 10.44 8.08 -8.33
CA THR A 260 11.50 9.04 -8.69
C THR A 260 12.57 8.45 -9.61
N GLY A 261 12.53 7.14 -9.84
CA GLY A 261 13.64 6.36 -10.42
C GLY A 261 14.77 6.05 -9.43
N GLY A 262 14.77 6.68 -8.25
CA GLY A 262 15.73 6.45 -7.16
C GLY A 262 15.14 5.62 -6.02
N VAL A 263 15.80 5.65 -4.86
CA VAL A 263 15.39 4.94 -3.64
C VAL A 263 15.23 5.89 -2.46
N ASN A 264 14.57 5.40 -1.40
CA ASN A 264 14.46 6.02 -0.08
C ASN A 264 13.84 7.44 -0.02
N TYR A 265 12.92 7.75 -0.94
CA TYR A 265 12.04 8.91 -0.83
C TYR A 265 10.58 8.48 -0.83
N ALA A 266 9.78 9.16 -0.03
CA ALA A 266 8.33 9.14 -0.11
C ALA A 266 7.81 10.54 -0.43
N HIS A 267 6.56 10.61 -0.91
CA HIS A 267 5.82 11.85 -0.96
C HIS A 267 5.05 12.07 0.34
N LEU A 268 4.95 13.33 0.74
CA LEU A 268 4.16 13.83 1.85
C LEU A 268 3.31 14.99 1.36
N PHE A 269 2.05 15.02 1.77
CA PHE A 269 1.23 16.23 1.76
C PHE A 269 0.17 16.13 2.85
N LYS A 270 -0.50 17.25 3.16
CA LYS A 270 -1.53 17.30 4.19
C LYS A 270 -2.92 17.47 3.60
N ILE A 271 -3.91 17.05 4.37
CA ILE A 271 -5.34 17.28 4.13
C ILE A 271 -5.90 17.88 5.39
N GLU A 272 -6.44 19.09 5.28
CA GLU A 272 -7.07 19.81 6.39
C GLU A 272 -8.58 19.73 6.24
N ILE A 273 -9.28 19.38 7.33
CA ILE A 273 -10.74 19.44 7.40
C ILE A 273 -11.15 20.86 7.81
N GLN A 274 -11.88 21.53 6.92
CA GLN A 274 -12.39 22.88 7.11
C GLN A 274 -13.65 22.89 8.00
N ASP A 275 -14.08 24.09 8.43
CA ASP A 275 -15.27 24.23 9.30
C ASP A 275 -16.55 23.74 8.61
N ASP A 276 -16.63 23.90 7.29
CA ASP A 276 -17.71 23.40 6.43
C ASP A 276 -17.60 21.90 6.10
N GLN A 277 -16.68 21.19 6.75
CA GLN A 277 -16.40 19.76 6.59
C GLN A 277 -15.75 19.36 5.26
N ASN A 278 -15.36 20.31 4.41
CA ASN A 278 -14.57 20.03 3.22
C ASN A 278 -13.15 19.59 3.60
N MET A 279 -12.63 18.60 2.88
CA MET A 279 -11.28 18.07 3.08
C MET A 279 -10.36 18.60 1.98
N ILE A 280 -9.48 19.55 2.34
CA ILE A 280 -8.67 20.31 1.39
C ILE A 280 -7.21 19.82 1.41
N PRO A 281 -6.71 19.23 0.33
CA PRO A 281 -5.33 18.82 0.20
C PRO A 281 -4.41 20.01 -0.10
N SER A 282 -3.22 20.04 0.49
CA SER A 282 -2.17 21.02 0.17
C SER A 282 -0.78 20.48 0.51
N LEU A 283 0.26 21.07 -0.10
CA LEU A 283 1.64 20.77 0.27
C LEU A 283 1.93 21.20 1.71
N GLU A 284 2.72 20.39 2.41
CA GLU A 284 3.17 20.76 3.74
C GLU A 284 4.30 21.80 3.66
N HIS A 285 4.56 22.50 4.76
CA HIS A 285 5.62 23.50 4.84
C HIS A 285 6.64 23.19 5.94
N THR A 286 7.89 23.52 5.68
CA THR A 286 8.95 23.52 6.70
C THR A 286 8.81 24.77 7.61
N PRO A 287 9.50 24.81 8.77
CA PRO A 287 9.51 26.01 9.62
C PRO A 287 10.01 27.29 8.94
N SER A 288 10.80 27.17 7.86
CA SER A 288 11.24 28.33 7.06
C SER A 288 10.21 28.80 6.02
N GLY A 289 9.03 28.17 5.98
CA GLY A 289 7.96 28.47 5.03
C GLY A 289 8.17 27.86 3.65
N GLN A 290 9.17 26.99 3.46
CA GLN A 290 9.37 26.30 2.18
C GLN A 290 8.39 25.14 2.05
N LYS A 291 7.84 24.94 0.85
CA LYS A 291 7.01 23.78 0.54
C LYS A 291 7.84 22.50 0.58
N ILE A 292 7.29 21.44 1.14
CA ILE A 292 7.91 20.12 1.21
C ILE A 292 6.94 19.05 0.71
N SER A 293 7.49 18.06 0.02
CA SER A 293 6.75 16.84 -0.33
C SER A 293 7.66 15.63 -0.40
N TYR A 294 8.83 15.75 -1.00
CA TYR A 294 9.83 14.69 -0.94
C TYR A 294 10.48 14.65 0.42
N ILE A 295 10.37 13.51 1.11
CA ILE A 295 11.01 13.28 2.41
C ILE A 295 11.87 12.02 2.35
N PRO A 296 13.05 12.01 3.03
CA PRO A 296 13.79 10.77 3.23
C PRO A 296 12.91 9.74 3.93
N PHE A 297 12.78 8.56 3.34
CA PHE A 297 11.84 7.54 3.82
C PHE A 297 12.35 6.14 3.46
N PRO A 298 12.78 5.30 4.42
CA PRO A 298 13.36 3.99 4.14
C PRO A 298 12.40 3.12 3.31
N GLY A 299 12.81 2.77 2.09
CA GLY A 299 11.99 1.95 1.19
C GLY A 299 10.82 2.67 0.49
N GLY A 300 10.71 4.00 0.59
CA GLY A 300 9.58 4.79 0.05
C GLY A 300 9.38 4.74 -1.47
N HIS A 301 10.32 4.15 -2.21
CA HIS A 301 10.23 3.93 -3.66
C HIS A 301 9.42 2.67 -4.04
N LEU A 302 9.11 1.83 -3.05
CA LEU A 302 8.25 0.64 -3.15
C LEU A 302 7.06 0.76 -2.19
N LYS A 303 6.07 -0.11 -2.32
CA LYS A 303 4.91 -0.11 -1.42
C LYS A 303 5.37 -0.40 0.01
N PHE A 304 4.90 0.41 0.95
CA PHE A 304 5.17 0.29 2.37
C PHE A 304 3.88 0.34 3.19
N PHE A 305 3.98 0.05 4.49
CA PHE A 305 2.86 0.06 5.41
C PHE A 305 3.24 0.70 6.74
N ILE A 306 2.43 1.66 7.20
CA ILE A 306 2.62 2.36 8.47
C ILE A 306 1.57 1.90 9.47
N ILE A 307 2.01 1.59 10.69
CA ILE A 307 1.14 1.30 11.83
C ILE A 307 1.50 2.27 12.95
N TYR A 308 0.49 2.80 13.63
CA TYR A 308 0.71 3.51 14.88
C TYR A 308 0.39 2.59 16.06
N ASP A 309 1.32 2.47 17.00
CA ASP A 309 1.17 1.67 18.20
C ASP A 309 0.75 2.56 19.38
N GLU A 310 -0.54 2.54 19.71
CA GLU A 310 -1.12 3.36 20.79
C GLU A 310 -0.44 3.16 22.16
N LEU A 311 0.12 1.97 22.43
CA LEU A 311 0.74 1.66 23.72
C LEU A 311 2.09 2.35 23.89
N THR A 312 2.95 2.28 22.87
CA THR A 312 4.29 2.89 22.92
C THR A 312 4.31 4.30 22.37
N ARG A 313 3.29 4.69 21.60
CA ARG A 313 3.21 5.94 20.82
C ARG A 313 4.29 6.05 19.74
N PHE A 314 4.71 4.91 19.19
CA PHE A 314 5.62 4.85 18.05
C PHE A 314 4.86 4.47 16.78
N TYR A 315 5.34 5.01 15.66
CA TYR A 315 5.03 4.54 14.33
C TYR A 315 5.96 3.38 13.97
N TRP A 316 5.41 2.37 13.32
CA TRP A 316 6.12 1.23 12.76
C TRP A 316 5.99 1.25 11.24
N LEU A 317 7.10 0.98 10.56
CA LEU A 317 7.17 0.96 9.10
C LEU A 317 7.69 -0.39 8.63
N VAL A 318 6.88 -1.06 7.80
CA VAL A 318 7.30 -2.22 7.03
C VAL A 318 7.54 -1.78 5.59
N SER A 319 8.75 -1.93 5.10
CA SER A 319 9.15 -1.50 3.75
C SER A 319 10.24 -2.40 3.15
N ASN A 320 10.58 -2.19 1.88
CA ASN A 320 11.68 -2.90 1.24
C ASN A 320 13.02 -2.18 1.46
N GLN A 321 14.07 -2.95 1.73
CA GLN A 321 15.43 -2.43 1.83
C GLN A 321 16.10 -2.42 0.44
N ALA A 322 16.57 -1.27 0.00
CA ALA A 322 17.48 -1.17 -1.13
C ALA A 322 18.92 -1.33 -0.64
N THR A 323 19.71 -2.17 -1.30
CA THR A 323 21.14 -2.37 -0.99
C THR A 323 22.03 -2.20 -2.21
N ASP A 324 21.47 -2.36 -3.41
CA ASP A 324 22.23 -2.34 -4.66
C ASP A 324 21.51 -1.54 -5.76
N SER A 325 20.95 -0.37 -5.41
CA SER A 325 20.22 0.48 -6.36
C SER A 325 21.13 1.28 -7.29
N MET A 326 22.44 1.32 -7.03
CA MET A 326 23.42 2.07 -7.82
C MET A 326 24.07 1.23 -8.93
N ARG A 327 23.58 0.00 -9.18
CA ARG A 327 24.04 -0.81 -10.31
C ARG A 327 23.81 -0.08 -11.63
N ARG A 328 24.73 -0.32 -12.56
CA ARG A 328 24.52 0.04 -13.97
C ARG A 328 23.34 -0.76 -14.52
N VAL A 329 22.46 -0.09 -15.26
CA VAL A 329 21.31 -0.71 -15.92
C VAL A 329 21.74 -1.87 -16.83
N SER A 330 22.88 -1.73 -17.52
CA SER A 330 23.46 -2.79 -18.36
C SER A 330 23.90 -4.05 -17.62
N SER A 331 24.09 -3.97 -16.30
CA SER A 331 24.49 -5.10 -15.45
C SER A 331 23.30 -5.82 -14.82
N LEU A 332 22.06 -5.40 -15.12
CA LEU A 332 20.85 -6.03 -14.58
C LEU A 332 20.56 -7.39 -15.21
N SER A 333 20.93 -7.66 -16.46
CA SER A 333 20.72 -8.98 -17.08
C SER A 333 21.38 -10.14 -16.34
N ASN A 334 22.41 -9.85 -15.55
CA ASN A 334 23.14 -10.83 -14.72
C ASN A 334 22.38 -11.20 -13.44
N ILE A 335 21.31 -10.48 -13.11
CA ILE A 335 20.51 -10.68 -11.90
C ILE A 335 19.02 -10.64 -12.27
N LYS A 336 18.15 -11.40 -11.60
CA LYS A 336 16.72 -11.38 -11.94
C LYS A 336 16.02 -10.13 -11.38
N ARG A 337 16.49 -8.90 -11.65
CA ARG A 337 15.88 -7.64 -11.16
C ARG A 337 14.80 -7.13 -12.12
N TYR A 338 13.65 -6.71 -11.58
CA TYR A 338 12.56 -6.20 -12.41
C TYR A 338 12.70 -4.69 -12.67
N GLY A 339 12.70 -4.28 -13.94
CA GLY A 339 12.68 -2.86 -14.31
C GLY A 339 13.99 -2.13 -13.95
N LEU A 340 13.87 -0.98 -13.28
CA LEU A 340 15.01 -0.14 -12.90
C LEU A 340 15.77 -0.71 -11.67
N PRO A 341 17.07 -0.37 -11.48
CA PRO A 341 17.87 -0.86 -10.35
C PRO A 341 17.25 -0.63 -8.97
N ASN A 342 16.48 0.44 -8.80
CA ASN A 342 15.77 0.76 -7.56
C ASN A 342 14.69 -0.26 -7.15
N ASN A 343 14.26 -1.19 -8.01
CA ASN A 343 13.20 -2.15 -7.70
C ASN A 343 13.71 -3.40 -6.95
N GLU A 344 14.50 -3.22 -5.89
CA GLU A 344 14.96 -4.30 -5.02
C GLU A 344 13.83 -4.80 -4.12
N ARG A 345 13.43 -6.06 -4.30
CA ARG A 345 12.20 -6.59 -3.69
C ARG A 345 12.43 -7.76 -2.75
N HIS A 346 13.64 -8.28 -2.62
CA HIS A 346 13.93 -9.53 -1.91
C HIS A 346 14.28 -9.35 -0.43
N ARG A 347 14.11 -8.13 0.10
CA ARG A 347 14.46 -7.73 1.46
C ARG A 347 13.35 -6.90 2.07
N LEU A 348 12.69 -7.42 3.10
CA LEU A 348 11.62 -6.77 3.86
C LEU A 348 12.16 -6.40 5.24
N GLN A 349 12.06 -5.13 5.60
CA GLN A 349 12.63 -4.55 6.83
C GLN A 349 11.56 -3.92 7.70
N LEU A 350 11.85 -3.81 8.99
CA LEU A 350 11.04 -3.13 10.00
C LEU A 350 11.80 -1.92 10.56
N HIS A 351 11.11 -0.80 10.69
CA HIS A 351 11.59 0.40 11.38
C HIS A 351 10.58 0.85 12.43
N PHE A 352 11.04 1.62 13.41
CA PHE A 352 10.20 2.39 14.32
C PHE A 352 10.56 3.88 14.26
N SER A 353 9.62 4.75 14.62
CA SER A 353 9.80 6.19 14.67
C SER A 353 8.88 6.83 15.70
N ARG A 354 9.35 7.86 16.40
CA ARG A 354 8.49 8.67 17.28
C ARG A 354 7.65 9.70 16.53
N ASN A 355 8.15 10.18 15.39
CA ASN A 355 7.58 11.30 14.66
C ASN A 355 7.17 10.96 13.22
N CYS A 356 7.27 9.68 12.81
CA CYS A 356 6.97 9.20 11.45
C CYS A 356 7.83 9.85 10.34
N VAL A 357 8.93 10.50 10.70
CA VAL A 357 9.90 11.14 9.79
C VAL A 357 11.29 10.54 9.99
N ASP A 358 11.75 10.49 11.24
CA ASP A 358 13.04 9.92 11.63
C ASP A 358 12.88 8.45 11.98
N TRP A 359 13.38 7.57 11.11
CA TRP A 359 13.19 6.13 11.21
C TRP A 359 14.43 5.42 11.74
N CYS A 360 14.26 4.63 12.80
CA CYS A 360 15.27 3.76 13.37
C CYS A 360 15.08 2.32 12.85
N PHE A 361 16.17 1.67 12.43
CA PHE A 361 16.14 0.30 11.92
C PHE A 361 15.95 -0.71 13.05
N ALA A 362 14.89 -1.51 12.99
CA ALA A 362 14.61 -2.55 13.98
C ALA A 362 15.17 -3.92 13.57
N GLY A 363 15.10 -4.26 12.28
CA GLY A 363 15.58 -5.56 11.78
C GLY A 363 14.98 -5.97 10.44
N MET A 364 15.40 -7.14 9.94
CA MET A 364 14.87 -7.74 8.71
C MET A 364 13.72 -8.69 9.04
N VAL A 365 12.54 -8.43 8.51
CA VAL A 365 11.38 -9.33 8.62
C VAL A 365 11.63 -10.59 7.80
N ALA A 366 11.95 -10.42 6.52
CA ALA A 366 12.26 -11.50 5.60
C ALA A 366 13.34 -11.06 4.63
N CYS A 367 14.26 -11.97 4.27
CA CYS A 367 15.38 -11.66 3.42
C CYS A 367 15.78 -12.90 2.61
N SER A 368 16.01 -12.73 1.32
CA SER A 368 16.61 -13.74 0.46
C SER A 368 17.93 -13.22 -0.12
N THR A 369 18.81 -14.10 -0.57
CA THR A 369 19.97 -13.72 -1.40
C THR A 369 19.64 -13.76 -2.90
N ASN A 370 18.48 -14.33 -3.26
CA ASN A 370 18.02 -14.46 -4.63
C ASN A 370 17.01 -13.36 -4.97
N GLU A 371 17.33 -12.54 -5.98
CA GLU A 371 16.46 -11.47 -6.48
C GLU A 371 15.05 -11.89 -6.83
N LEU A 372 14.91 -13.11 -7.35
CA LEU A 372 13.62 -13.65 -7.73
C LEU A 372 12.70 -13.83 -6.52
N TYR A 373 13.28 -14.13 -5.35
CA TYR A 373 12.54 -14.51 -4.15
C TYR A 373 12.12 -13.26 -3.38
N SER A 374 11.35 -12.41 -4.06
CA SER A 374 10.84 -11.17 -3.50
C SER A 374 10.02 -11.40 -2.22
N ARG A 375 10.00 -10.37 -1.37
CA ARG A 375 9.21 -10.20 -0.15
C ARG A 375 8.77 -8.73 -0.14
N ASN A 376 7.60 -8.41 -0.69
CA ASN A 376 7.20 -7.01 -0.94
C ASN A 376 5.70 -6.77 -0.70
N TYR A 377 5.27 -5.50 -0.82
CA TYR A 377 3.88 -5.09 -0.57
C TYR A 377 3.35 -5.55 0.80
N PRO A 378 4.04 -5.19 1.89
CA PRO A 378 3.65 -5.65 3.22
C PRO A 378 2.32 -5.05 3.67
N SER A 379 1.53 -5.79 4.43
CA SER A 379 0.50 -5.26 5.32
C SER A 379 0.72 -5.88 6.69
N ALA A 380 0.36 -5.19 7.76
CA ALA A 380 0.64 -5.68 9.10
C ALA A 380 -0.44 -5.28 10.11
N VAL A 381 -0.52 -6.03 11.20
CA VAL A 381 -1.45 -5.79 12.31
C VAL A 381 -0.78 -6.15 13.63
N ILE A 382 -1.03 -5.35 14.67
CA ILE A 382 -0.60 -5.65 16.03
C ILE A 382 -1.61 -6.60 16.67
N LYS A 383 -1.15 -7.71 17.22
CA LYS A 383 -1.96 -8.65 18.00
C LYS A 383 -1.26 -8.93 19.33
N GLY A 384 -1.75 -8.31 20.41
CA GLY A 384 -1.09 -8.38 21.71
C GLY A 384 0.32 -7.79 21.65
N ASP A 385 1.32 -8.60 22.00
CA ASP A 385 2.74 -8.24 21.99
C ASP A 385 3.44 -8.51 20.65
N ASP A 386 2.75 -9.11 19.69
CA ASP A 386 3.32 -9.54 18.43
C ASP A 386 2.85 -8.67 17.26
N LEU A 387 3.73 -8.53 16.27
CA LEU A 387 3.42 -7.88 15.00
C LEU A 387 3.27 -8.95 13.91
N HIS A 388 2.06 -9.09 13.38
CA HIS A 388 1.75 -9.99 12.27
C HIS A 388 1.92 -9.24 10.96
N ILE A 389 2.69 -9.80 10.03
CA ILE A 389 3.01 -9.18 8.74
C ILE A 389 2.67 -10.16 7.62
N VAL A 390 1.94 -9.72 6.61
CA VAL A 390 1.73 -10.45 5.36
C VAL A 390 2.39 -9.73 4.21
N CYS A 391 2.94 -10.47 3.26
CA CYS A 391 3.57 -9.88 2.08
C CYS A 391 3.43 -10.77 0.84
N ARG A 392 3.56 -10.15 -0.33
CA ARG A 392 3.75 -10.86 -1.60
C ARG A 392 5.12 -11.51 -1.57
N SER A 393 5.15 -12.80 -1.90
CA SER A 393 6.35 -13.61 -1.87
C SER A 393 6.53 -14.40 -3.15
N ALA A 394 7.78 -14.70 -3.47
CA ALA A 394 8.14 -15.48 -4.63
C ALA A 394 9.16 -16.57 -4.28
N ASP A 395 9.13 -17.63 -5.06
CA ASP A 395 10.07 -18.75 -5.08
C ASP A 395 10.66 -18.92 -6.51
N GLU A 396 11.29 -20.07 -6.80
CA GLU A 396 11.86 -20.39 -8.10
C GLU A 396 10.85 -20.47 -9.25
N HIS A 397 9.57 -20.67 -8.96
CA HIS A 397 8.52 -20.82 -9.95
C HIS A 397 7.92 -19.47 -10.37
N ALA A 398 8.17 -18.40 -9.61
CA ALA A 398 7.70 -17.06 -9.95
C ALA A 398 8.17 -16.62 -11.34
N LEU A 399 7.28 -15.98 -12.09
CA LEU A 399 7.61 -15.43 -13.41
C LEU A 399 8.77 -14.42 -13.32
N ASN A 400 8.71 -13.51 -12.36
CA ASN A 400 9.75 -12.53 -12.05
C ASN A 400 9.51 -11.90 -10.64
N PRO A 401 10.42 -11.07 -10.10
CA PRO A 401 10.25 -10.50 -8.75
C PRO A 401 9.09 -9.52 -8.57
N GLN A 402 8.47 -9.05 -9.66
CA GLN A 402 7.29 -8.17 -9.62
C GLN A 402 5.99 -8.97 -9.63
N TYR A 403 5.95 -10.08 -10.35
CA TYR A 403 4.79 -10.96 -10.50
C TYR A 403 4.95 -12.21 -9.64
N ASN A 404 4.60 -12.03 -8.37
CA ASN A 404 4.83 -12.98 -7.29
C ASN A 404 3.77 -14.08 -7.30
N ASN A 405 4.14 -15.30 -6.91
CA ASN A 405 3.28 -16.48 -6.93
C ASN A 405 2.79 -16.89 -5.54
N MET A 406 3.21 -16.23 -4.46
CA MET A 406 2.83 -16.60 -3.10
C MET A 406 2.37 -15.41 -2.27
N ILE A 407 1.59 -15.71 -1.22
CA ILE A 407 1.36 -14.84 -0.06
C ILE A 407 1.89 -15.55 1.18
N THR A 408 2.74 -14.87 1.94
CA THR A 408 3.30 -15.39 3.19
C THR A 408 2.94 -14.52 4.39
N HIS A 409 2.93 -15.15 5.56
CA HIS A 409 2.67 -14.57 6.87
C HIS A 409 3.90 -14.73 7.76
N HIS A 410 4.23 -13.66 8.48
CA HIS A 410 5.38 -13.53 9.36
C HIS A 410 4.93 -13.01 10.72
N ILE A 411 5.62 -13.43 11.77
CA ILE A 411 5.38 -12.92 13.13
C ILE A 411 6.70 -12.35 13.66
N VAL A 412 6.69 -11.08 14.08
CA VAL A 412 7.78 -10.49 14.87
C VAL A 412 7.31 -10.47 16.31
N SER A 413 7.83 -11.40 17.12
CA SER A 413 7.41 -11.56 18.50
C SER A 413 7.96 -10.46 19.40
N ASN A 414 7.15 -9.98 20.35
CA ASN A 414 7.54 -8.93 21.29
C ASN A 414 8.17 -7.69 20.59
N PHE A 415 7.61 -7.27 19.45
CA PHE A 415 8.24 -6.30 18.55
C PHE A 415 8.62 -4.98 19.24
N ARG A 416 7.90 -4.58 20.29
CA ARG A 416 8.17 -3.38 21.09
C ARG A 416 9.52 -3.39 21.80
N GLN A 417 10.08 -4.57 22.09
CA GLN A 417 11.42 -4.70 22.68
C GLN A 417 12.54 -4.33 21.70
N LEU A 418 12.22 -4.11 20.42
CA LEU A 418 13.17 -3.64 19.41
C LEU A 418 13.42 -2.13 19.47
N ILE A 419 12.64 -1.38 20.27
CA ILE A 419 12.87 0.06 20.51
C ILE A 419 14.09 0.21 21.42
N TYR A 420 15.02 1.10 21.04
CA TYR A 420 16.26 1.36 21.77
C TYR A 420 16.52 2.86 21.99
#